data_AF-A0A8G1UN69-F1
#
_entry.id   AF-A0A8G1UN69-F1
#
_cell.length_a   1.000
_cell.length_b   1.000
_cell.length_c   1.000
_cell.angle_alpha   90.00
_cell.angle_beta   90.00
_cell.angle_gamma   90.00
#
_symmetry.space_group_name_H-M   'P 1'
#
loop_
_entity.id
_entity.type
_entity.pdbx_description
1 polymer ?
#
loop_
_entity_poly.entity_id
_entity_poly.type
_entity_poly.pdbx_seq_one_letter_code
_entity_poly.pdbx_strand_id
1 'polypeptide(L)'
;MQIDDLKRLRKARDTMDRDYAEPLDVTALAKVALMSVGHFQRSFRAAYGETPYSYLMTRRIERAKTLLRRGDLSVTEVCMAVGCTSLGSFSTRFTELVGESPSTYRARDHSAAEHITACVAMYLTRPIRGTDTGRPRQQEPGPESQPGPGPESQPGPEPETQPVRNGEARAAADR
;
A
#
# COMPACT_ATOMS: atom_id res chain seq x y z
N MET A 1 -6.85 -23.29 -19.51
CA MET A 1 -7.66 -23.71 -18.35
C MET A 1 -9.06 -24.04 -18.86
N GLN A 2 -9.61 -25.21 -18.53
CA GLN A 2 -10.93 -25.64 -19.03
C GLN A 2 -12.08 -25.07 -18.20
N ILE A 3 -13.30 -25.06 -18.76
CA ILE A 3 -14.50 -24.51 -18.07
C ILE A 3 -14.80 -25.27 -16.76
N ASP A 4 -14.63 -26.59 -16.75
CA ASP A 4 -14.89 -27.38 -15.54
C ASP A 4 -13.86 -27.15 -14.43
N ASP A 5 -12.61 -26.85 -14.78
CA ASP A 5 -11.59 -26.41 -13.82
C ASP A 5 -12.01 -25.09 -13.16
N LEU A 6 -12.51 -24.13 -13.95
CA LEU A 6 -13.02 -22.86 -13.42
C LEU A 6 -14.20 -23.06 -12.46
N LYS A 7 -15.14 -23.96 -12.77
CA LYS A 7 -16.26 -24.29 -11.85
C LYS A 7 -15.75 -24.86 -10.52
N ARG A 8 -14.75 -25.76 -10.57
CA ARG A 8 -14.13 -26.37 -9.39
C ARG A 8 -13.36 -25.35 -8.55
N LEU A 9 -12.57 -24.48 -9.20
CA LEU A 9 -11.86 -23.39 -8.55
C LEU A 9 -12.82 -22.36 -7.94
N ARG A 10 -13.96 -22.10 -8.59
CA ARG A 10 -15.02 -21.24 -8.04
C ARG A 10 -15.59 -21.83 -6.78
N LYS A 11 -15.89 -23.14 -6.75
CA LYS A 11 -16.37 -23.82 -5.55
C LYS A 11 -15.40 -23.67 -4.38
N ALA A 12 -14.10 -23.87 -4.62
CA ALA A 12 -13.08 -23.67 -3.58
C ALA A 12 -13.02 -22.22 -3.09
N ARG A 13 -13.07 -21.24 -4.00
CA ARG A 13 -13.14 -19.81 -3.64
C ARG A 13 -14.39 -19.49 -2.82
N ASP A 14 -15.55 -20.01 -3.21
CA ASP A 14 -16.81 -19.78 -2.50
C ASP A 14 -16.80 -20.42 -1.09
N THR A 15 -16.05 -21.51 -0.89
CA THR A 15 -15.74 -22.05 0.46
C THR A 15 -14.87 -21.07 1.25
N MET A 16 -13.80 -20.54 0.66
CA MET A 16 -12.94 -19.54 1.33
C MET A 16 -13.70 -18.26 1.70
N ASP A 17 -14.63 -17.81 0.86
CA ASP A 17 -15.43 -16.61 1.10
C ASP A 17 -16.44 -16.80 2.23
N ARG A 18 -16.96 -18.02 2.39
CA ARG A 18 -17.91 -18.38 3.45
C ARG A 18 -17.20 -18.55 4.79
N ASP A 19 -16.08 -19.26 4.77
CA ASP A 19 -15.37 -19.70 5.98
C ASP A 19 -14.12 -18.84 6.21
N TYR A 20 -14.18 -17.54 5.84
CA TYR A 20 -13.00 -16.68 5.81
C TYR A 20 -12.29 -16.53 7.17
N ALA A 21 -13.01 -16.70 8.27
CA ALA A 21 -12.48 -16.58 9.62
C ALA A 21 -11.75 -17.85 10.08
N GLU A 22 -11.97 -18.98 9.41
CA GLU A 22 -11.33 -20.25 9.77
C GLU A 22 -9.87 -20.30 9.28
N PRO A 23 -9.00 -21.09 9.95
CA PRO A 23 -7.64 -21.34 9.48
C PRO A 23 -7.63 -21.88 8.04
N LEU A 24 -6.67 -21.42 7.24
CA LEU A 24 -6.55 -21.86 5.85
C LEU A 24 -6.09 -23.32 5.76
N ASP A 25 -6.97 -24.21 5.31
CA ASP A 25 -6.60 -25.57 4.91
C ASP A 25 -6.56 -25.69 3.37
N VAL A 26 -5.36 -25.52 2.82
CA VAL A 26 -5.14 -25.65 1.36
C VAL A 26 -5.42 -27.08 0.88
N THR A 27 -5.23 -28.09 1.73
CA THR A 27 -5.49 -29.50 1.38
C THR A 27 -7.00 -29.74 1.26
N ALA A 28 -7.80 -29.23 2.19
CA ALA A 28 -9.25 -29.28 2.09
C ALA A 28 -9.76 -28.55 0.85
N LEU A 29 -9.25 -27.36 0.54
CA LEU A 29 -9.63 -26.60 -0.65
C LEU A 29 -9.28 -27.32 -1.95
N ALA A 30 -8.11 -27.97 -2.01
CA ALA A 30 -7.71 -28.78 -3.15
C ALA A 30 -8.66 -29.98 -3.36
N LYS A 31 -9.10 -30.62 -2.27
CA LYS A 31 -10.14 -31.68 -2.31
C LYS A 31 -11.47 -31.15 -2.83
N VAL A 32 -11.91 -29.96 -2.38
CA VAL A 32 -13.14 -29.31 -2.90
C VAL A 32 -13.05 -29.05 -4.41
N ALA A 33 -11.85 -28.70 -4.90
CA ALA A 33 -11.60 -28.47 -6.32
C ALA A 33 -11.30 -29.75 -7.12
N LEU A 34 -11.28 -30.94 -6.49
CA LEU A 34 -10.89 -32.21 -7.12
C LEU A 34 -9.50 -32.14 -7.79
N MET A 35 -8.55 -31.52 -7.11
CA MET A 35 -7.18 -31.32 -7.58
C MET A 35 -6.16 -31.77 -6.53
N SER A 36 -4.95 -32.13 -6.97
CA SER A 36 -3.82 -32.19 -6.04
C SER A 36 -3.48 -30.78 -5.54
N VAL A 37 -2.85 -30.68 -4.36
CA VAL A 37 -2.52 -29.39 -3.72
C VAL A 37 -1.70 -28.48 -4.64
N GLY A 38 -0.65 -29.03 -5.27
CA GLY A 38 0.20 -28.26 -6.17
C GLY A 38 -0.52 -27.82 -7.45
N HIS A 39 -1.41 -28.65 -8.00
CA HIS A 39 -2.24 -28.26 -9.14
C HIS A 39 -3.23 -27.15 -8.74
N PHE A 40 -3.91 -27.31 -7.60
CA PHE A 40 -4.84 -26.32 -7.08
C PHE A 40 -4.18 -24.95 -6.91
N GLN A 41 -3.01 -24.87 -6.27
CA GLN A 41 -2.34 -23.58 -6.04
C GLN A 41 -1.97 -22.87 -7.36
N ARG A 42 -1.44 -23.61 -8.35
CA ARG A 42 -1.09 -23.05 -9.66
C ARG A 42 -2.34 -22.60 -10.42
N SER A 43 -3.37 -23.44 -10.46
CA SER A 43 -4.60 -23.15 -11.19
C SER A 43 -5.40 -22.03 -10.54
N PHE A 44 -5.43 -21.96 -9.20
CA PHE A 44 -6.04 -20.86 -8.46
C PHE A 44 -5.35 -19.53 -8.78
N ARG A 45 -4.01 -19.50 -8.75
CA ARG A 45 -3.25 -18.30 -9.13
C ARG A 45 -3.48 -17.91 -10.58
N ALA A 46 -3.51 -18.88 -11.50
CA ALA A 46 -3.78 -18.61 -12.91
C ALA A 46 -5.21 -18.07 -13.12
N ALA A 47 -6.19 -18.51 -12.34
CA ALA A 47 -7.58 -18.07 -12.46
C ALA A 47 -7.87 -16.72 -11.79
N TYR A 48 -7.25 -16.44 -10.64
CA TYR A 48 -7.60 -15.28 -9.81
C TYR A 48 -6.47 -14.25 -9.65
N GLY A 49 -5.30 -14.50 -10.23
CA GLY A 49 -4.14 -13.59 -10.20
C GLY A 49 -3.35 -13.61 -8.90
N GLU A 50 -3.78 -14.38 -7.90
CA GLU A 50 -3.19 -14.40 -6.56
C GLU A 50 -3.17 -15.81 -5.93
N THR A 51 -2.33 -16.02 -4.92
CA THR A 51 -2.30 -17.31 -4.21
C THR A 51 -3.50 -17.45 -3.26
N PRO A 52 -3.92 -18.68 -2.89
CA PRO A 52 -5.03 -18.88 -1.96
C PRO A 52 -4.87 -18.15 -0.62
N TYR A 53 -3.67 -18.20 -0.02
CA TYR A 53 -3.41 -17.47 1.23
C TYR A 53 -3.60 -15.96 1.06
N SER A 54 -3.09 -15.44 -0.05
CA SER A 54 -3.23 -14.02 -0.32
C SER A 54 -4.69 -13.64 -0.53
N TYR A 55 -5.45 -14.43 -1.30
CA TYR A 55 -6.89 -14.20 -1.50
C TYR A 55 -7.65 -14.15 -0.18
N LEU A 56 -7.45 -15.16 0.67
CA LEU A 56 -8.09 -15.23 1.98
C LEU A 56 -7.78 -13.98 2.80
N MET A 57 -6.52 -13.55 2.81
CA MET A 57 -6.12 -12.36 3.55
C MET A 57 -6.80 -11.09 3.03
N THR A 58 -7.00 -10.93 1.72
CA THR A 58 -7.80 -9.81 1.17
C THR A 58 -9.22 -9.82 1.72
N ARG A 59 -9.86 -11.00 1.71
CA ARG A 59 -11.25 -11.16 2.19
C ARG A 59 -11.36 -10.83 3.67
N ARG A 60 -10.36 -11.24 4.47
CA ARG A 60 -10.27 -10.87 5.89
C ARG A 60 -10.12 -9.37 6.09
N ILE A 61 -9.27 -8.70 5.29
CA ILE A 61 -9.13 -7.24 5.36
C ILE A 61 -10.41 -6.51 4.93
N GLU A 62 -11.09 -6.96 3.86
CA GLU A 62 -12.39 -6.41 3.45
C GLU A 62 -13.43 -6.51 4.57
N ARG A 63 -13.47 -7.65 5.28
CA ARG A 63 -14.32 -7.81 6.45
C ARG A 63 -13.90 -6.92 7.61
N ALA A 64 -12.59 -6.84 7.88
CA ALA A 64 -12.03 -6.00 8.94
C ALA A 64 -12.39 -4.53 8.76
N LYS A 65 -12.29 -4.00 7.53
CA LYS A 65 -12.75 -2.64 7.22
C LYS A 65 -14.20 -2.43 7.65
N THR A 66 -15.08 -3.38 7.35
CA THR A 66 -16.49 -3.30 7.73
C THR A 66 -16.69 -3.25 9.24
N LEU A 67 -15.94 -4.06 9.99
CA LEU A 67 -16.00 -4.05 11.47
C LEU A 67 -15.43 -2.76 12.07
N LEU A 68 -14.31 -2.26 11.53
CA LEU A 68 -13.69 -1.02 12.01
C LEU A 68 -14.57 0.20 11.75
N ARG A 69 -15.31 0.23 10.63
CA ARG A 69 -16.27 1.33 10.35
C ARG A 69 -17.43 1.37 11.33
N ARG A 70 -17.88 0.21 11.83
CA ARG A 70 -18.94 0.14 12.85
C ARG A 70 -18.48 0.68 14.20
N GLY A 71 -17.20 0.51 14.53
CA GLY A 71 -16.60 1.07 15.75
C GLY A 71 -16.80 0.24 17.02
N ASP A 72 -17.63 -0.81 16.99
CA ASP A 72 -17.98 -1.65 18.15
C ASP A 72 -16.79 -2.42 18.75
N LEU A 73 -15.77 -2.71 17.94
CA LEU A 73 -14.63 -3.56 18.31
C LEU A 73 -13.31 -2.75 18.26
N SER A 74 -12.39 -3.11 19.16
CA SER A 74 -10.99 -2.69 19.09
C SER A 74 -10.27 -3.34 17.89
N VAL A 75 -9.13 -2.77 17.50
CA VAL A 75 -8.33 -3.32 16.38
C VAL A 75 -7.91 -4.77 16.65
N THR A 76 -7.54 -5.09 17.90
CA THR A 76 -7.16 -6.44 18.30
C THR A 76 -8.33 -7.42 18.20
N GLU A 77 -9.51 -7.02 18.69
CA GLU A 77 -10.71 -7.86 18.57
C GLU A 77 -11.11 -8.08 17.11
N VAL A 78 -11.01 -7.05 16.26
CA VAL A 78 -11.24 -7.19 14.81
C VAL A 78 -10.25 -8.17 14.20
N CYS A 79 -8.96 -8.08 14.53
CA CYS A 79 -7.94 -9.01 14.03
C CYS A 79 -8.32 -10.47 14.34
N MET A 80 -8.70 -10.76 15.59
CA MET A 80 -9.10 -12.11 15.99
C MET A 80 -10.43 -12.52 15.34
N ALA A 81 -11.41 -11.63 15.25
CA ALA A 81 -12.73 -11.89 14.66
C ALA A 81 -12.68 -12.20 13.16
N VAL A 82 -11.68 -11.69 12.43
CA VAL A 82 -11.48 -12.04 11.01
C VAL A 82 -10.57 -13.27 10.82
N GLY A 83 -10.16 -13.93 11.90
CA GLY A 83 -9.37 -15.16 11.84
C GLY A 83 -7.86 -14.96 11.70
N CYS A 84 -7.35 -13.74 11.91
CA CYS A 84 -5.91 -13.49 11.93
C CYS A 84 -5.33 -13.84 13.30
N THR A 85 -4.16 -14.48 13.31
CA THR A 85 -3.50 -14.97 14.53
C THR A 85 -2.42 -14.02 15.08
N SER A 86 -2.09 -12.97 14.32
CA SER A 86 -1.06 -12.01 14.69
C SER A 86 -1.50 -10.60 14.33
N LEU A 87 -1.53 -9.73 15.35
CA LEU A 87 -1.88 -8.31 15.20
C LEU A 87 -0.86 -7.57 14.31
N GLY A 88 0.43 -7.91 14.41
CA GLY A 88 1.48 -7.32 13.60
C GLY A 88 1.30 -7.63 12.12
N SER A 89 1.15 -8.92 11.77
CA SER A 89 0.94 -9.35 10.39
C SER A 89 -0.36 -8.79 9.80
N PHE A 90 -1.43 -8.75 10.61
CA PHE A 90 -2.68 -8.12 10.22
C PHE A 90 -2.50 -6.62 9.93
N SER A 91 -1.83 -5.89 10.83
CA SER A 91 -1.67 -4.44 10.69
C SER A 91 -0.83 -4.07 9.46
N THR A 92 0.28 -4.79 9.23
CA THR A 92 1.09 -4.61 8.02
C THR A 92 0.24 -4.86 6.78
N ARG A 93 -0.47 -5.99 6.72
CA ARG A 93 -1.23 -6.35 5.53
C ARG A 93 -2.44 -5.46 5.29
N PHE A 94 -3.09 -5.00 6.36
CA PHE A 94 -4.14 -4.01 6.30
C PHE A 94 -3.60 -2.71 5.67
N THR A 95 -2.47 -2.21 6.16
CA THR A 95 -1.87 -0.96 5.69
C THR A 95 -1.45 -1.07 4.23
N GLU A 96 -0.83 -2.19 3.83
CA GLU A 96 -0.46 -2.44 2.42
C GLU A 96 -1.66 -2.42 1.47
N LEU A 97 -2.81 -2.94 1.91
CA LEU A 97 -4.00 -3.08 1.07
C LEU A 97 -4.89 -1.83 1.12
N VAL A 98 -4.95 -1.13 2.25
CA VAL A 98 -5.89 -0.03 2.50
C VAL A 98 -5.21 1.34 2.34
N GLY A 99 -3.89 1.42 2.53
CA GLY A 99 -3.10 2.66 2.45
C GLY A 99 -2.94 3.39 3.80
N GLU A 100 -3.62 2.95 4.85
CA GLU A 100 -3.53 3.51 6.20
C GLU A 100 -3.63 2.43 7.28
N SER A 101 -3.19 2.74 8.50
CA SER A 101 -3.21 1.78 9.61
C SER A 101 -4.64 1.44 10.06
N PRO A 102 -4.89 0.26 10.66
CA PRO A 102 -6.21 -0.09 11.19
C PRO A 102 -6.76 0.91 12.21
N SER A 103 -5.88 1.45 13.07
CA SER A 103 -6.26 2.42 14.11
C SER A 103 -6.68 3.76 13.48
N THR A 104 -5.91 4.25 12.49
CA THR A 104 -6.23 5.45 11.73
C THR A 104 -7.54 5.27 10.97
N TYR A 105 -7.69 4.12 10.28
CA TYR A 105 -8.91 3.78 9.56
C TYR A 105 -10.12 3.79 10.49
N ARG A 106 -10.03 3.21 11.70
CA ARG A 106 -11.12 3.19 12.69
C ARG A 106 -11.51 4.58 13.20
N ALA A 107 -10.53 5.46 13.40
CA ALA A 107 -10.76 6.81 13.93
C ALA A 107 -11.35 7.79 12.90
N ARG A 108 -11.27 7.45 11.61
CA ARG A 108 -11.82 8.25 10.50
C ARG A 108 -13.36 8.25 10.55
N ASP A 109 -13.97 9.35 10.11
CA ASP A 109 -15.41 9.39 9.89
C ASP A 109 -15.80 8.50 8.69
N HIS A 110 -16.79 7.63 8.91
CA HIS A 110 -17.35 6.71 7.92
C HIS A 110 -18.83 6.92 7.64
N SER A 111 -19.44 7.99 8.18
CA SER A 111 -20.85 8.35 7.98
C SER A 111 -21.27 8.33 6.50
N ALA A 112 -20.41 8.79 5.60
CA ALA A 112 -20.64 8.77 4.15
C ALA A 112 -20.84 7.35 3.56
N ALA A 113 -20.26 6.32 4.18
CA ALA A 113 -20.41 4.92 3.75
C ALA A 113 -21.68 4.25 4.32
N GLU A 114 -22.35 4.83 5.31
CA GLU A 114 -23.59 4.30 5.89
C GLU A 114 -24.79 4.48 4.95
N HIS A 115 -24.78 5.54 4.13
CA HIS A 115 -25.83 5.83 3.16
C HIS A 115 -25.72 5.04 1.85
N ILE A 116 -24.65 4.25 1.70
CA ILE A 116 -24.40 3.41 0.54
C ILE A 116 -24.82 1.98 0.87
N THR A 117 -25.62 1.34 0.01
CA THR A 117 -25.98 -0.08 0.19
C THR A 117 -24.72 -0.94 0.37
N ALA A 118 -24.73 -1.89 1.30
CA ALA A 118 -23.55 -2.68 1.67
C ALA A 118 -22.80 -3.33 0.49
N CYS A 119 -23.52 -3.77 -0.54
CA CYS A 119 -22.91 -4.34 -1.76
C CYS A 119 -22.07 -3.31 -2.54
N VAL A 120 -22.53 -2.06 -2.62
CA VAL A 120 -21.83 -0.96 -3.31
C VAL A 120 -20.63 -0.51 -2.48
N ALA A 121 -20.77 -0.42 -1.15
CA ALA A 121 -19.65 -0.13 -0.26
C ALA A 121 -18.55 -1.20 -0.36
N MET A 122 -18.91 -2.50 -0.41
CA MET A 122 -17.96 -3.60 -0.61
C MET A 122 -17.24 -3.50 -1.95
N TYR A 123 -17.94 -3.14 -3.03
CA TYR A 123 -17.33 -2.99 -4.36
C TYR A 123 -16.37 -1.79 -4.42
N LEU A 124 -16.82 -0.61 -3.99
CA LEU A 124 -16.03 0.63 -4.07
C LEU A 124 -14.83 0.63 -3.12
N THR A 125 -14.94 -0.02 -1.97
CA THR A 125 -13.87 -0.04 -0.97
C THR A 125 -12.98 -1.27 -1.08
N ARG A 126 -13.12 -2.07 -2.15
CA ARG A 126 -12.32 -3.28 -2.34
C ARG A 126 -10.84 -2.91 -2.52
N PRO A 127 -9.93 -3.40 -1.66
CA PRO A 127 -8.50 -3.16 -1.83
C PRO A 127 -8.00 -3.68 -3.17
N ILE A 128 -7.40 -2.80 -3.99
CA ILE A 128 -6.78 -3.19 -5.25
C ILE A 128 -5.38 -3.73 -4.93
N ARG A 129 -5.11 -4.96 -5.35
CA ARG A 129 -3.75 -5.49 -5.34
C ARG A 129 -3.02 -4.94 -6.54
N GLY A 130 -1.94 -4.18 -6.30
CA GLY A 130 -0.93 -3.98 -7.32
C GLY A 130 -0.43 -5.36 -7.75
N THR A 131 -0.77 -5.79 -8.96
CA THR A 131 -0.17 -6.96 -9.58
C THR A 131 1.28 -6.59 -9.89
N ASP A 132 2.17 -6.81 -8.93
CA ASP A 132 3.61 -6.74 -9.18
C ASP A 132 4.04 -8.01 -9.92
N THR A 133 3.77 -8.03 -11.22
CA THR A 133 4.53 -8.82 -12.18
C THR A 133 5.33 -7.80 -12.98
N GLY A 134 6.64 -7.76 -12.72
CA GLY A 134 7.58 -6.76 -13.20
C GLY A 134 7.28 -6.20 -14.60
N ARG A 135 7.05 -4.89 -14.64
CA ARG A 135 7.33 -4.06 -15.80
C ARG A 135 8.35 -3.03 -15.35
N PRO A 136 9.57 -2.98 -15.92
CA PRO A 136 10.46 -1.87 -15.65
C PRO A 136 9.71 -0.59 -16.04
N ARG A 137 9.66 0.34 -15.09
CA ARG A 137 9.07 1.66 -15.24
C ARG A 137 9.84 2.32 -16.38
N GLN A 138 9.27 2.34 -17.59
CA GLN A 138 9.80 3.14 -18.68
C GLN A 138 9.71 4.58 -18.20
N GLN A 139 10.89 5.15 -17.98
CA GLN A 139 11.09 6.53 -17.62
C GLN A 139 10.63 7.35 -18.83
N GLU A 140 9.50 8.04 -18.71
CA GLU A 140 9.14 9.04 -19.71
C GLU A 140 10.23 10.12 -19.72
N PRO A 141 10.77 10.49 -20.91
CA PRO A 141 11.73 11.57 -20.99
C PRO A 141 11.02 12.87 -20.59
N GLY A 142 11.49 13.51 -19.53
CA GLY A 142 11.04 14.84 -19.13
C GLY A 142 11.36 15.89 -20.20
N PRO A 143 10.60 16.99 -20.26
CA PRO A 143 10.76 18.01 -21.30
C PRO A 143 12.15 18.67 -21.20
N GLU A 144 12.82 18.78 -22.34
CA GLU A 144 14.11 19.45 -22.52
C GLU A 144 14.09 20.88 -21.96
N SER A 145 14.91 21.12 -20.94
CA SER A 145 15.28 22.47 -20.52
C SER A 145 16.21 23.08 -21.58
N GLN A 146 15.72 24.06 -22.33
CA GLN A 146 16.55 24.88 -23.21
C GLN A 146 17.59 25.65 -22.39
N PRO A 147 18.86 25.76 -22.84
CA PRO A 147 19.85 26.58 -22.16
C PRO A 147 19.57 28.07 -22.46
N GLY A 148 19.47 28.88 -21.42
CA GLY A 148 19.35 30.34 -21.52
C GLY A 148 20.62 30.99 -22.10
N PRO A 149 20.52 32.21 -22.65
CA PRO A 149 21.65 32.89 -23.25
C PRO A 149 22.65 33.33 -22.17
N GLY A 150 23.93 33.06 -22.41
CA GLY A 150 25.03 33.51 -21.54
C GLY A 150 25.21 35.03 -21.59
N PRO A 151 25.65 35.67 -20.49
CA PRO A 151 25.88 37.11 -20.49
C PRO A 151 27.21 37.44 -21.18
N GLU A 152 27.12 38.37 -22.15
CA GLU A 152 28.24 39.03 -22.82
C GLU A 152 29.06 39.88 -21.84
N SER A 153 30.38 39.76 -21.95
CA SER A 153 31.40 40.62 -21.33
C SER A 153 31.40 42.02 -21.94
N GLN A 154 31.76 43.05 -21.16
CA GLN A 154 32.60 44.17 -21.59
C GLN A 154 33.15 44.96 -20.37
N PRO A 155 34.23 45.75 -20.52
CA PRO A 155 35.32 45.87 -19.54
C PRO A 155 35.34 47.21 -18.79
N GLY A 156 36.14 47.29 -17.72
CA GLY A 156 36.24 48.45 -16.82
C GLY A 156 36.97 49.68 -17.38
N PRO A 157 37.11 50.73 -16.54
CA PRO A 157 38.43 51.34 -16.39
C PRO A 157 38.84 51.70 -14.93
N GLU A 158 40.12 51.45 -14.69
CA GLU A 158 41.17 52.14 -13.91
C GLU A 158 41.01 52.62 -12.44
N PRO A 159 42.08 52.49 -11.62
CA PRO A 159 42.07 52.86 -10.20
C PRO A 159 42.62 54.28 -9.96
N GLU A 160 41.93 55.07 -9.15
CA GLU A 160 42.46 56.34 -8.62
C GLU A 160 42.67 56.31 -7.09
N THR A 161 43.70 57.06 -6.71
CA THR A 161 44.57 56.98 -5.55
C THR A 161 43.95 57.51 -4.24
N GLN A 162 44.39 56.96 -3.10
CA GLN A 162 44.08 57.41 -1.73
C GLN A 162 44.49 58.88 -1.47
N PRO A 163 44.00 59.50 -0.37
CA PRO A 163 44.94 59.65 0.75
C PRO A 163 44.34 59.48 2.17
N VAL A 164 45.08 58.69 2.97
CA VAL A 164 45.54 58.86 4.36
C VAL A 164 44.84 59.89 5.27
N ARG A 165 44.48 59.47 6.51
CA ARG A 165 44.86 60.19 7.75
C ARG A 165 44.77 59.34 9.02
N ASN A 166 45.74 59.61 9.90
CA ASN A 166 46.21 58.88 11.07
C ASN A 166 45.45 59.19 12.38
N GLY A 167 45.69 58.34 13.37
CA GLY A 167 45.55 58.62 14.82
C GLY A 167 45.58 57.30 15.61
N GLU A 168 46.74 56.68 15.86
CA GLU A 168 47.68 56.88 17.00
C GLU A 168 47.09 56.71 18.42
N ALA A 169 47.67 55.73 19.14
CA ALA A 169 48.05 55.67 20.57
C ALA A 169 47.64 54.31 21.20
N ARG A 170 48.58 53.36 21.42
CA ARG A 170 49.43 53.17 22.64
C ARG A 170 48.61 52.80 23.90
N ALA A 171 48.94 51.85 24.77
CA ALA A 171 50.09 50.96 24.95
C ALA A 171 49.81 49.94 26.08
N ALA A 172 50.61 48.86 26.13
CA ALA A 172 51.10 48.11 27.32
C ALA A 172 50.08 47.35 28.21
N ALA A 173 50.42 46.33 29.00
CA ALA A 173 51.47 45.31 29.10
C ALA A 173 51.13 44.54 30.39
N ASP A 174 51.34 43.23 30.39
CA ASP A 174 51.84 42.42 31.52
C ASP A 174 51.02 42.34 32.85
N ARG A 175 50.41 41.17 33.11
CA ARG A 175 50.64 40.32 34.29
C ARG A 175 49.81 39.05 34.27
#